data_AF-A0A661CP66-F1
#
_entry.id   AF-A0A661CP66-F1
#
_cell.length_a   1.000
_cell.length_b   1.000
_cell.length_c   1.000
_cell.angle_alpha   90.00
_cell.angle_beta   90.00
_cell.angle_gamma   90.00
#
_symmetry.space_group_name_H-M   'P 1'
#
loop_
_entity.id
_entity.type
_entity.pdbx_description
1 polymer ?
#
loop_
_entity_poly.entity_id
_entity_poly.type
_entity_poly.pdbx_seq_one_letter_code
_entity_poly.pdbx_strand_id
1 'polypeptide(L)'
;MTKFGDECRVCGMAVDISVSTLEYHKMYFHFCSQQCRETFITHPNLYSAASEKERKEILKRRTMSLAGPLEEKSMELLASQLTEMMGVKDVIVEGGKVHVSYDLLQVTRQQIENRLVEVGINIGSDWMERLRRAWVHDSEENELDNLAAPVHYYHRPPPKS
;
A
#
# COMPACT_ATOMS: atom_id res chain seq x y z
N MET A 1 22.38 10.59 -20.62
CA MET A 1 22.79 10.35 -19.23
C MET A 1 21.64 10.76 -18.35
N THR A 2 20.90 9.79 -17.82
CA THR A 2 19.85 10.04 -16.84
C THR A 2 20.48 10.51 -15.54
N LYS A 3 20.06 11.67 -15.03
CA LYS A 3 20.47 12.12 -13.68
C LYS A 3 19.58 11.39 -12.67
N PHE A 4 20.15 10.45 -11.93
CA PHE A 4 19.52 9.93 -10.72
C PHE A 4 19.95 10.83 -9.56
N GLY A 5 18.99 11.37 -8.81
CA GLY A 5 19.28 12.43 -7.85
C GLY A 5 18.36 12.51 -6.64
N ASP A 6 17.19 11.86 -6.68
CA ASP A 6 16.23 11.86 -5.57
C ASP A 6 15.70 10.45 -5.29
N GLU A 7 15.34 10.19 -4.03
CA GLU A 7 14.74 8.94 -3.55
C GLU A 7 13.21 9.02 -3.59
N CYS A 8 12.56 7.90 -3.91
CA CYS A 8 11.12 7.76 -3.91
C CYS A 8 10.57 7.99 -2.50
N ARG A 9 9.63 8.92 -2.34
CA ARG A 9 9.17 9.33 -1.01
C ARG A 9 8.41 8.27 -0.22
N VAL A 10 7.94 7.24 -0.93
CA VAL A 10 7.18 6.13 -0.36
C VAL A 10 8.10 4.97 0.02
N CYS A 11 8.94 4.49 -0.90
CA CYS A 11 9.74 3.27 -0.69
C CYS A 11 11.27 3.49 -0.59
N GLY A 12 11.78 4.70 -0.82
CA GLY A 12 13.20 5.03 -0.75
C GLY A 12 14.05 4.63 -1.96
N MET A 13 13.48 4.00 -2.99
CA MET A 13 14.23 3.66 -4.20
C MET A 13 14.71 4.90 -4.97
N ALA A 14 15.93 4.87 -5.52
CA ALA A 14 16.42 5.94 -6.38
C ALA A 14 15.54 6.11 -7.63
N VAL A 15 15.21 7.36 -7.97
CA VAL A 15 14.31 7.70 -9.09
C VAL A 15 15.05 8.48 -10.18
N ASP A 16 14.67 8.22 -11.42
CA ASP A 16 14.96 9.09 -12.56
C ASP A 16 14.07 10.34 -12.48
N ILE A 17 14.65 11.46 -12.06
CA ILE A 17 13.95 12.73 -11.87
C ILE A 17 13.44 13.35 -13.19
N SER A 18 13.88 12.86 -14.36
CA SER A 18 13.49 13.43 -15.65
C SER A 18 12.10 13.01 -16.13
N VAL A 19 11.52 11.95 -15.54
CA VAL A 19 10.29 11.32 -16.06
C VAL A 19 9.15 11.16 -15.05
N SER A 20 9.41 11.28 -13.75
CA SER A 20 8.41 10.96 -12.73
C SER A 20 8.33 12.06 -11.69
N THR A 21 7.54 13.11 -11.96
CA THR A 21 7.41 14.29 -11.08
C THR A 21 5.95 14.61 -10.80
N LEU A 22 5.63 14.94 -9.54
CA LEU A 22 4.35 15.48 -9.09
C LEU A 22 4.58 16.79 -8.35
N GLU A 23 3.81 17.83 -8.68
CA GLU A 23 3.75 19.04 -7.86
C GLU A 23 2.69 18.89 -6.76
N TYR A 24 3.09 19.07 -5.50
CA TYR A 24 2.20 19.07 -4.34
C TYR A 24 2.64 20.15 -3.34
N HIS A 25 1.73 21.04 -2.96
CA HIS A 25 2.03 22.24 -2.13
C HIS A 25 3.26 23.04 -2.61
N LYS A 26 3.39 23.25 -3.93
CA LYS A 26 4.52 23.96 -4.57
C LYS A 26 5.90 23.28 -4.36
N MET A 27 5.90 22.01 -3.97
CA MET A 27 7.09 21.15 -3.92
C MET A 27 6.98 20.07 -4.98
N TYR A 28 8.11 19.65 -5.54
CA TYR A 28 8.18 18.57 -6.52
C TYR A 28 8.61 17.27 -5.86
N PHE A 29 7.87 16.19 -6.13
CA PHE A 29 8.14 14.84 -5.62
C PHE A 29 8.34 13.86 -6.76
N HIS A 30 9.24 12.90 -6.55
CA HIS A 30 9.57 11.86 -7.52
C HIS A 30 9.19 10.47 -7.02
N PHE A 31 8.70 9.62 -7.93
CA PHE A 31 8.21 8.27 -7.58
C PHE A 31 8.76 7.20 -8.51
N CYS A 32 9.17 6.06 -7.97
CA CYS A 32 9.69 4.94 -8.76
C CYS A 32 8.61 4.20 -9.58
N SER A 33 7.34 4.36 -9.21
CA SER A 33 6.21 3.70 -9.86
C SER A 33 4.92 4.50 -9.69
N GLN A 34 3.92 4.18 -10.51
CA GLN A 34 2.57 4.71 -10.36
C GLN A 34 1.97 4.34 -8.98
N GLN A 35 2.21 3.13 -8.49
CA GLN A 35 1.77 2.68 -7.17
C GLN A 35 2.26 3.63 -6.07
N CYS A 36 3.56 3.94 -6.03
CA CYS A 36 4.12 4.86 -5.03
C CYS A 36 3.53 6.26 -5.16
N ARG A 37 3.30 6.75 -6.38
CA ARG A 37 2.66 8.06 -6.60
C ARG A 37 1.23 8.08 -6.05
N GLU A 38 0.44 7.05 -6.32
CA GLU A 38 -0.93 6.93 -5.81
C GLU A 38 -0.96 6.84 -4.29
N THR A 39 -0.11 5.99 -3.70
CA THR A 39 0.04 5.84 -2.25
C THR A 39 0.36 7.18 -1.58
N PHE A 40 1.27 7.96 -2.16
CA PHE A 40 1.61 9.30 -1.66
C PHE A 40 0.42 10.26 -1.71
N ILE A 41 -0.33 10.30 -2.81
CA ILE A 41 -1.45 11.24 -3.00
C ILE A 41 -2.57 10.95 -1.99
N THR A 42 -2.77 9.69 -1.61
CA THR A 42 -3.81 9.31 -0.64
C THR A 42 -3.52 9.88 0.75
N HIS A 43 -2.28 9.81 1.24
CA HIS A 43 -1.91 10.33 2.57
C HIS A 43 -0.57 11.09 2.55
N PRO A 44 -0.48 12.28 1.93
CA PRO A 44 0.78 12.99 1.69
C PRO A 44 1.54 13.32 2.99
N ASN A 45 0.81 13.57 4.07
CA ASN A 45 1.36 13.94 5.37
C ASN A 45 2.24 12.83 5.98
N LEU A 46 1.93 11.56 5.69
CA LEU A 46 2.73 10.41 6.11
C LEU A 46 4.12 10.41 5.47
N TYR A 47 4.30 11.14 4.36
CA TYR A 47 5.53 11.16 3.57
C TYR A 47 6.34 12.46 3.71
N SER A 48 5.95 13.33 4.63
CA SER A 48 6.64 14.59 4.92
C SER A 48 8.02 14.40 5.57
N ALA A 49 8.86 15.43 5.57
CA ALA A 49 10.20 15.37 6.17
C ALA A 49 10.17 15.15 7.70
N ALA A 50 9.08 15.55 8.36
CA ALA A 50 8.89 15.32 9.79
C ALA A 50 8.67 13.83 10.13
N SER A 51 8.04 13.08 9.22
CA SER A 51 7.73 11.66 9.43
C SER A 51 8.84 10.71 8.98
N GLU A 52 9.92 11.19 8.36
CA GLU A 52 11.02 10.33 7.89
C GLU A 52 11.77 9.63 9.03
N LYS A 53 12.04 10.37 10.12
CA LYS A 53 12.88 9.85 11.23
C LYS A 53 12.19 8.77 12.05
N GLU A 54 10.86 8.66 11.94
CA GLU A 54 10.04 7.78 12.75
C GLU A 54 9.29 6.72 11.91
N ARG A 55 9.43 6.76 10.58
CA ARG A 55 8.81 5.78 9.69
C ARG A 55 9.45 4.42 9.86
N LYS A 56 8.78 3.59 10.65
CA LYS A 56 9.03 2.15 10.76
C LYS A 56 7.98 1.44 9.93
N GLU A 57 8.36 0.34 9.30
CA GLU A 57 7.43 -0.52 8.55
C GLU A 57 6.24 -0.87 9.44
N ILE A 58 5.03 -0.72 8.90
CA ILE A 58 3.79 -1.07 9.61
C ILE A 58 3.26 -2.33 8.95
N LEU A 59 3.73 -3.48 9.44
CA LEU A 59 3.37 -4.77 8.88
C LEU A 59 1.94 -5.15 9.25
N LYS A 60 1.11 -5.32 8.23
CA LYS A 60 -0.25 -5.83 8.33
C LYS A 60 -0.33 -7.20 7.69
N ARG A 61 -1.31 -7.98 8.12
CA ARG A 61 -1.67 -9.26 7.50
C ARG A 61 -3.16 -9.26 7.24
N ARG A 62 -3.54 -9.48 5.98
CA ARG A 62 -4.93 -9.58 5.56
C ARG A 62 -5.22 -10.96 5.03
N THR A 63 -6.43 -11.44 5.30
CA THR A 63 -6.94 -12.69 4.77
C THR A 63 -8.18 -12.39 3.95
N MET A 64 -8.22 -12.93 2.73
CA MET A 64 -9.36 -12.81 1.83
C MET A 64 -9.84 -14.20 1.48
N SER A 65 -11.15 -14.40 1.52
CA SER A 65 -11.75 -15.68 1.15
C SER A 65 -12.05 -15.69 -0.34
N LEU A 66 -11.66 -16.78 -0.99
CA LEU A 66 -11.98 -17.08 -2.37
C LEU A 66 -13.30 -17.84 -2.44
N ALA A 67 -13.90 -17.78 -3.62
CA ALA A 67 -15.07 -18.55 -4.05
C ALA A 67 -15.03 -20.06 -3.76
N GLY A 68 -13.81 -20.58 -3.71
CA GLY A 68 -13.46 -21.98 -3.83
C GLY A 68 -11.96 -22.09 -4.07
N PRO A 69 -11.41 -23.30 -4.06
CA PRO A 69 -10.00 -23.53 -4.32
C PRO A 69 -9.63 -23.11 -5.75
N LEU A 70 -8.44 -22.55 -5.90
CA LEU A 70 -7.84 -22.26 -7.20
C LEU A 70 -7.00 -23.45 -7.65
N GLU A 71 -6.86 -23.60 -8.96
CA GLU A 71 -5.86 -24.51 -9.54
C GLU A 71 -4.44 -24.03 -9.20
N GLU A 72 -3.50 -24.96 -9.07
CA GLU A 72 -2.11 -24.70 -8.70
C GLU A 72 -1.47 -23.56 -9.51
N LYS A 73 -1.62 -23.60 -10.84
CA LYS A 73 -1.11 -22.55 -11.74
C LYS A 73 -1.72 -21.16 -11.46
N SER A 74 -3.01 -21.11 -11.09
CA SER A 74 -3.69 -19.86 -10.77
C SER A 74 -3.24 -19.32 -9.40
N MET A 75 -2.97 -20.21 -8.44
CA MET A 75 -2.40 -19.84 -7.14
C MET A 75 -1.00 -19.24 -7.30
N GLU A 76 -0.15 -19.89 -8.09
CA GLU A 76 1.21 -19.42 -8.39
C GLU A 76 1.18 -18.05 -9.09
N LEU A 77 0.33 -17.90 -10.13
CA LEU A 77 0.17 -16.63 -10.83
C LEU A 77 -0.26 -15.51 -9.88
N LEU A 78 -1.25 -15.77 -9.04
CA LEU A 78 -1.77 -14.78 -8.09
C LEU A 78 -0.73 -14.40 -7.03
N ALA A 79 -0.03 -15.39 -6.46
CA ALA A 79 1.02 -15.15 -5.48
C ALA A 79 2.18 -14.34 -6.10
N SER A 80 2.61 -14.70 -7.31
CA SER A 80 3.66 -13.98 -8.03
C SER A 80 3.27 -12.52 -8.32
N GLN A 81 2.07 -12.29 -8.86
CA GLN A 81 1.63 -10.94 -9.26
C GLN A 81 1.40 -9.99 -8.08
N LEU A 82 1.04 -10.52 -6.90
CA LEU A 82 0.93 -9.74 -5.67
C LEU A 82 2.29 -9.49 -5.02
N THR A 83 3.19 -10.47 -5.03
CA THR A 83 4.54 -10.32 -4.46
C THR A 83 5.39 -9.29 -5.22
N GLU A 84 5.08 -9.06 -6.50
CA GLU A 84 5.70 -7.99 -7.31
C GLU A 84 5.30 -6.57 -6.87
N MET A 85 4.21 -6.41 -6.11
CA MET A 85 3.79 -5.10 -5.65
C MET A 85 4.75 -4.52 -4.61
N MET A 86 5.03 -3.22 -4.71
CA MET A 86 5.87 -2.52 -3.73
C MET A 86 5.26 -2.65 -2.33
N GLY A 87 6.05 -3.06 -1.33
CA GLY A 87 5.60 -3.18 0.05
C GLY A 87 4.92 -4.49 0.44
N VAL A 88 4.57 -5.36 -0.51
CA VAL A 88 4.12 -6.74 -0.18
C VAL A 88 5.32 -7.57 0.26
N LYS A 89 5.17 -8.30 1.38
CA LYS A 89 6.24 -9.09 2.01
C LYS A 89 6.06 -10.58 1.79
N ASP A 90 4.82 -11.05 1.79
CA ASP A 90 4.51 -12.47 1.68
C ASP A 90 3.07 -12.67 1.19
N VAL A 91 2.86 -13.72 0.40
CA VAL A 91 1.55 -14.12 -0.12
C VAL A 91 1.41 -15.63 -0.05
N ILE A 92 0.38 -16.08 0.66
CA ILE A 92 0.05 -17.51 0.81
C ILE A 92 -1.35 -17.74 0.27
N VAL A 93 -1.50 -18.70 -0.65
CA VAL A 93 -2.79 -19.10 -1.21
C VAL A 93 -3.07 -20.55 -0.81
N GLU A 94 -4.02 -20.76 0.09
CA GLU A 94 -4.35 -22.10 0.59
C GLU A 94 -5.82 -22.20 1.00
N GLY A 95 -6.42 -23.38 0.84
CA GLY A 95 -7.78 -23.65 1.36
C GLY A 95 -8.86 -22.66 0.88
N GLY A 96 -8.70 -22.10 -0.33
CA GLY A 96 -9.59 -21.06 -0.84
C GLY A 96 -9.45 -19.73 -0.10
N LYS A 97 -8.27 -19.42 0.46
CA LYS A 97 -7.94 -18.14 1.08
C LYS A 97 -6.66 -17.58 0.49
N VAL A 98 -6.56 -16.26 0.47
CA VAL A 98 -5.35 -15.52 0.14
C VAL A 98 -4.95 -14.73 1.38
N HIS A 99 -3.77 -15.03 1.91
CA HIS A 99 -3.14 -14.31 3.00
C HIS A 99 -2.06 -13.41 2.41
N VAL A 100 -2.12 -12.11 2.70
CA VAL A 100 -1.12 -11.13 2.25
C VAL A 100 -0.54 -10.44 3.47
N SER A 101 0.78 -10.47 3.60
CA SER A 101 1.51 -9.66 4.59
C SER A 101 2.20 -8.50 3.87
N TYR A 102 2.05 -7.27 4.35
CA TYR A 102 2.52 -6.07 3.64
C TYR A 102 2.80 -4.89 4.59
N ASP A 103 3.61 -3.95 4.12
CA ASP A 103 3.84 -2.66 4.76
C ASP A 103 2.75 -1.67 4.35
N LEU A 104 1.94 -1.27 5.32
CA LEU A 104 0.80 -0.36 5.14
C LEU A 104 1.23 1.02 4.59
N LEU A 105 2.50 1.40 4.78
CA LEU A 105 3.03 2.67 4.28
C LEU A 105 3.45 2.62 2.81
N GLN A 106 3.50 1.45 2.18
CA GLN A 106 3.97 1.28 0.80
C GLN A 106 2.88 0.78 -0.15
N VAL A 107 1.89 0.05 0.38
CA VAL A 107 0.74 -0.43 -0.39
C VAL A 107 -0.55 -0.25 0.38
N THR A 108 -1.55 0.28 -0.31
CA THR A 108 -2.89 0.48 0.25
C THR A 108 -3.77 -0.75 0.04
N ARG A 109 -4.80 -0.88 0.89
CA ARG A 109 -5.89 -1.85 0.72
C ARG A 109 -6.44 -1.86 -0.71
N GLN A 110 -6.76 -0.68 -1.24
CA GLN A 110 -7.37 -0.53 -2.55
C GLN A 110 -6.47 -1.01 -3.68
N GLN A 111 -5.15 -0.80 -3.57
CA GLN A 111 -4.19 -1.29 -4.56
C GLN A 111 -4.11 -2.82 -4.58
N ILE A 112 -4.09 -3.48 -3.41
CA ILE A 112 -4.12 -4.95 -3.32
C ILE A 112 -5.42 -5.48 -3.93
N GLU A 113 -6.56 -4.86 -3.62
CA GLU A 113 -7.86 -5.23 -4.17
C GLU A 113 -7.91 -5.06 -5.69
N ASN A 114 -7.45 -3.92 -6.22
CA ASN A 114 -7.38 -3.69 -7.65
C ASN A 114 -6.49 -4.72 -8.35
N ARG A 115 -5.31 -5.01 -7.77
CA ARG A 115 -4.39 -6.01 -8.32
C ARG A 115 -5.00 -7.41 -8.35
N LEU A 116 -5.69 -7.80 -7.29
CA LEU A 116 -6.42 -9.07 -7.28
C LEU A 116 -7.43 -9.13 -8.42
N VAL A 117 -8.26 -8.09 -8.57
CA VAL A 117 -9.27 -7.98 -9.64
C VAL A 117 -8.61 -8.10 -11.02
N GLU A 118 -7.53 -7.36 -11.27
CA GLU A 118 -6.76 -7.45 -12.52
C GLU A 118 -6.27 -8.87 -12.81
N VAL A 119 -5.67 -9.51 -11.81
CA VAL A 119 -5.13 -10.86 -11.96
C VAL A 119 -6.24 -11.83 -12.30
N GLY A 120 -7.33 -11.81 -11.56
CA GLY A 120 -8.33 -12.83 -11.76
C GLY A 120 -9.29 -12.54 -12.92
N ILE A 121 -9.33 -11.34 -13.53
CA ILE A 121 -9.88 -11.21 -14.90
C ILE A 121 -9.27 -12.28 -15.83
N ASN A 122 -8.01 -12.64 -15.63
CA ASN A 122 -7.32 -13.71 -16.37
C ASN A 122 -7.62 -15.13 -15.85
N ILE A 123 -8.20 -15.28 -14.66
CA ILE A 123 -8.57 -16.55 -14.03
C ILE A 123 -10.04 -16.93 -14.36
N GLY A 124 -10.93 -15.96 -14.58
CA GLY A 124 -12.31 -16.17 -15.04
C GLY A 124 -13.29 -15.08 -14.57
N SER A 125 -14.58 -15.16 -14.92
CA SER A 125 -15.59 -14.19 -14.44
C SER A 125 -16.25 -14.61 -13.12
N ASP A 126 -16.39 -15.92 -12.87
CA ASP A 126 -17.10 -16.47 -11.70
C ASP A 126 -16.39 -16.22 -10.36
N TRP A 127 -15.08 -16.04 -10.36
CA TRP A 127 -14.32 -15.80 -9.12
C TRP A 127 -14.50 -14.33 -8.62
N MET A 128 -14.72 -13.36 -9.52
CA MET A 128 -14.88 -11.93 -9.21
C MET A 128 -16.12 -11.61 -8.37
N GLU A 129 -17.27 -12.21 -8.71
CA GLU A 129 -18.52 -12.00 -7.97
C GLU A 129 -18.46 -12.51 -6.53
N ARG A 130 -17.56 -13.46 -6.28
CA ARG A 130 -17.40 -14.11 -4.98
C ARG A 130 -16.33 -13.43 -4.12
N LEU A 131 -15.27 -12.88 -4.73
CA LEU A 131 -14.26 -12.05 -4.06
C LEU A 131 -14.90 -10.84 -3.36
N ARG A 132 -15.83 -10.15 -4.02
CA ARG A 132 -16.52 -8.95 -3.47
C ARG A 132 -17.25 -9.20 -2.14
N ARG A 133 -17.69 -10.43 -1.85
CA ARG A 133 -18.43 -10.77 -0.63
C ARG A 133 -17.54 -11.05 0.59
N ALA A 134 -16.24 -11.27 0.39
CA ALA A 134 -15.30 -11.64 1.44
C ALA A 134 -14.60 -10.45 2.12
N TRP A 135 -14.81 -9.22 1.64
CA TRP A 135 -14.07 -8.02 2.08
C TRP A 135 -14.71 -7.27 3.26
N VAL A 136 -15.61 -7.91 3.99
CA VAL A 136 -16.41 -7.24 5.02
C VAL A 136 -15.63 -7.14 6.35
N HIS A 137 -15.23 -5.89 6.62
CA HIS A 137 -14.76 -5.26 7.86
C HIS A 137 -13.28 -5.42 8.26
N ASP A 138 -12.45 -4.48 7.79
CA ASP A 138 -11.48 -3.77 8.64
C ASP A 138 -11.12 -2.41 8.01
N SER A 139 -10.99 -1.35 8.81
CA SER A 139 -10.78 0.02 8.31
C SER A 139 -9.31 0.44 8.42
N GLU A 140 -8.45 -0.09 7.56
CA GLU A 140 -7.05 0.36 7.41
C GLU A 140 -6.95 1.87 7.12
N GLU A 141 -7.94 2.43 6.44
CA GLU A 141 -8.04 3.87 6.17
C GLU A 141 -8.08 4.69 7.48
N ASN A 142 -8.80 4.22 8.52
CA ASN A 142 -8.79 4.89 9.82
C ASN A 142 -7.40 4.82 10.49
N GLU A 143 -6.65 3.73 10.32
CA GLU A 143 -5.29 3.63 10.86
C GLU A 143 -4.35 4.61 10.17
N LEU A 144 -4.41 4.70 8.83
CA LEU A 144 -3.64 5.66 8.05
C LEU A 144 -4.00 7.11 8.38
N ASP A 145 -5.28 7.41 8.57
CA ASP A 145 -5.74 8.75 8.98
C ASP A 145 -5.27 9.10 10.39
N ASN A 146 -5.31 8.15 11.33
CA ASN A 146 -4.76 8.34 12.68
C ASN A 146 -3.25 8.58 12.65
N LEU A 147 -2.52 7.88 11.77
CA LEU A 147 -1.08 8.09 11.57
C LEU A 147 -0.79 9.43 10.88
N ALA A 148 -1.66 9.87 9.98
CA ALA A 148 -1.52 11.12 9.25
C ALA A 148 -1.98 12.34 10.05
N ALA A 149 -2.74 12.13 11.13
CA ALA A 149 -3.22 13.18 12.00
C ALA A 149 -2.03 13.89 12.68
N PRO A 150 -2.02 15.24 12.70
CA PRO A 150 -1.02 15.97 13.44
C PRO A 150 -1.09 15.58 14.92
N VAL A 151 0.07 15.35 15.55
CA VAL A 151 0.16 15.09 16.99
C VAL A 151 -0.52 16.26 17.71
N HIS A 152 -1.68 16.03 18.32
CA HIS A 152 -2.38 17.06 19.07
C HIS A 152 -1.52 17.46 20.28
N TYR A 153 -0.82 18.59 20.18
CA TYR A 153 -0.12 19.22 21.29
C TYR A 153 -1.11 19.91 22.22
N TYR A 154 -1.80 19.17 23.09
CA TYR A 154 -2.43 19.73 24.30
C TYR A 154 -2.27 18.66 25.40
N HIS A 155 -1.65 18.87 26.56
CA HIS A 155 -1.78 19.98 27.50
C HIS A 155 -0.46 20.19 28.27
N ARG A 156 0.09 21.41 28.28
CA ARG A 156 1.00 21.80 29.37
C ARG A 156 0.11 22.06 30.58
N PRO A 157 0.25 21.32 31.70
CA PRO A 157 -0.50 21.65 32.91
C PRO A 157 -0.17 23.09 33.33
N PRO A 158 -1.15 23.87 33.83
CA PRO A 158 -0.88 25.23 34.27
C PRO A 158 0.21 25.23 35.35
N PRO A 159 1.09 26.24 35.37
CA PRO A 159 2.13 26.33 36.39
C PRO A 159 1.48 26.31 37.77
N LYS A 160 1.98 25.45 38.66
CA LYS A 160 1.54 25.40 40.06
C LYS A 160 1.88 26.77 40.69
N SER A 161 0.84 27.48 41.12
CA SER A 161 0.93 28.67 41.98
C SER A 161 1.44 28.30 43.37
#